data_AF-A0A948C4E0-F1
#
_entry.id   AF-A0A948C4E0-F1
#
_cell.length_a   1.000
_cell.length_b   1.000
_cell.length_c   1.000
_cell.angle_alpha   90.00
_cell.angle_beta   90.00
_cell.angle_gamma   90.00
#
_symmetry.space_group_name_H-M   'P 1'
#
loop_
_entity.id
_entity.type
_entity.pdbx_description
1 polymer ?
#
loop_
_entity_poly.entity_id
_entity_poly.type
_entity_poly.pdbx_seq_one_letter_code
_entity_poly.pdbx_strand_id
1 'polypeptide(L)' 'MATKAAFKDAARTLGLAFDKSNQFSSMMPDGMSISDALKSDDSSEEFKTMYEDDGTIQKAVRLGESLEGNMRQL' A
#
# COMPACT_ATOMS: atom_id res chain seq x y z
N MET A 1 4.19 -8.81 -9.24
CA MET A 1 2.93 -8.03 -9.06
C MET A 1 3.30 -6.56 -8.93
N ALA A 2 2.56 -5.62 -9.52
CA ALA A 2 2.83 -4.19 -9.30
C ALA A 2 2.51 -3.80 -7.85
N THR A 3 3.33 -2.97 -7.22
CA THR A 3 3.25 -2.60 -5.79
C THR A 3 1.86 -2.10 -5.37
N LYS A 4 1.26 -1.22 -6.17
CA LYS A 4 -0.12 -0.71 -5.95
C LYS A 4 -1.17 -1.82 -6.00
N ALA A 5 -1.01 -2.81 -6.87
CA ALA A 5 -1.93 -3.94 -6.96
C ALA A 5 -1.76 -4.90 -5.78
N ALA A 6 -0.52 -5.16 -5.36
CA ALA A 6 -0.21 -5.97 -4.18
C ALA A 6 -0.86 -5.38 -2.91
N PHE A 7 -0.74 -4.06 -2.73
CA PHE A 7 -1.42 -3.35 -1.65
C PHE A 7 -2.95 -3.50 -1.73
N LYS A 8 -3.55 -3.25 -2.90
CA LYS A 8 -5.02 -3.30 -3.05
C LYS A 8 -5.60 -4.68 -2.74
N ASP A 9 -4.91 -5.74 -3.13
CA ASP A 9 -5.35 -7.11 -2.83
C ASP A 9 -5.20 -7.45 -1.34
N ALA A 10 -4.11 -7.01 -0.71
CA ALA A 10 -3.93 -7.13 0.74
C ALA A 10 -5.01 -6.34 1.50
N ALA A 11 -5.28 -5.09 1.08
CA ALA A 11 -6.30 -4.22 1.64
C ALA A 11 -7.70 -4.85 1.54
N ARG A 12 -8.05 -5.41 0.38
CA ARG A 12 -9.31 -6.12 0.17
C ARG A 12 -9.45 -7.33 1.09
N THR A 13 -8.37 -8.10 1.24
CA THR A 13 -8.34 -9.29 2.12
C THR A 13 -8.56 -8.93 3.59
N LEU A 14 -8.07 -7.76 4.00
CA LEU A 14 -8.19 -7.24 5.37
C LEU A 14 -9.48 -6.44 5.61
N GLY A 15 -10.37 -6.33 4.62
CA GLY A 15 -11.64 -5.63 4.75
C GLY A 15 -11.55 -4.10 4.70
N LEU A 16 -10.45 -3.54 4.18
CA LEU A 16 -10.35 -2.10 3.95
C LEU A 16 -11.33 -1.67 2.85
N ALA A 17 -12.06 -0.58 3.07
CA ALA A 17 -13.00 -0.04 2.09
C ALA A 17 -12.29 0.29 0.77
N PHE A 18 -12.96 0.00 -0.36
CA PHE A 18 -12.39 0.21 -1.70
C PHE A 18 -11.88 1.64 -1.89
N ASP A 19 -12.70 2.64 -1.55
CA ASP A 19 -12.35 4.05 -1.71
C ASP A 19 -11.09 4.42 -0.92
N LYS A 20 -10.99 3.95 0.33
CA LYS A 20 -9.83 4.20 1.19
C LYS A 20 -8.57 3.51 0.67
N SER A 21 -8.69 2.27 0.21
CA SER A 21 -7.57 1.55 -0.41
C SER A 21 -7.11 2.25 -1.70
N ASN A 22 -8.05 2.79 -2.49
CA ASN A 22 -7.75 3.45 -3.74
C ASN A 22 -7.07 4.81 -3.49
N GLN A 23 -7.58 5.59 -2.53
CA GLN A 23 -6.98 6.84 -2.07
C GLN A 23 -5.53 6.62 -1.64
N PHE A 24 -5.27 5.70 -0.70
CA PHE A 24 -3.90 5.42 -0.23
C PHE A 24 -2.97 5.00 -1.38
N SER A 25 -3.43 4.07 -2.24
CA SER A 25 -2.61 3.58 -3.36
C SER A 25 -2.31 4.64 -4.42
N SER A 26 -3.13 5.68 -4.53
CA SER A 26 -2.95 6.75 -5.51
C SER A 26 -1.83 7.71 -5.13
N MET A 27 -1.55 7.84 -3.83
CA MET A 27 -0.46 8.66 -3.30
C MET A 27 0.90 7.97 -3.38
N MET A 28 0.92 6.66 -3.63
CA MET A 28 2.17 5.92 -3.73
C MET A 28 2.92 6.31 -5.02
N PRO A 29 4.21 6.65 -4.92
CA PRO A 29 5.08 6.83 -6.09
C PRO A 29 5.20 5.53 -6.89
N ASP A 30 5.39 5.66 -8.20
CA ASP A 30 5.61 4.51 -9.08
C ASP A 30 7.07 4.04 -9.04
N GLY A 31 7.28 2.74 -9.21
CA GLY A 31 8.63 2.17 -9.35
C GLY A 31 9.39 1.92 -8.04
N MET A 32 8.74 2.07 -6.88
CA MET A 32 9.32 1.75 -5.58
C MET A 32 8.37 0.93 -4.70
N SER A 33 8.93 0.29 -3.66
CA SER A 33 8.16 -0.47 -2.69
C SER A 33 7.32 0.43 -1.78
N ILE A 34 6.31 -0.13 -1.11
CA ILE A 34 5.44 0.64 -0.20
C ILE A 34 6.25 1.23 0.96
N SER A 35 7.14 0.44 1.57
CA SER A 35 8.05 0.90 2.63
C SER A 35 8.95 2.04 2.19
N ASP A 36 9.53 1.94 0.99
CA ASP A 36 10.42 2.98 0.49
C ASP A 36 9.64 4.25 0.19
N ALA A 37 8.42 4.13 -0.36
CA ALA A 37 7.50 5.25 -0.51
C ALA A 37 7.23 5.93 0.83
N LEU A 38 6.89 5.19 1.89
CA LEU A 38 6.61 5.78 3.20
C LEU A 38 7.81 6.51 3.83
N LYS A 39 9.03 6.11 3.48
CA LYS A 39 10.28 6.73 3.97
C LYS A 39 10.78 7.85 3.06
N SER A 40 10.25 7.99 1.85
CA SER A 40 10.68 9.02 0.91
C SER A 40 10.34 10.42 1.44
N ASP A 41 11.24 11.37 1.22
CA ASP A 41 11.00 12.80 1.49
C ASP A 41 9.98 13.39 0.51
N ASP A 42 9.84 12.79 -0.68
CA ASP A 42 8.87 13.21 -1.70
C ASP A 42 7.43 12.74 -1.39
N SER A 43 7.25 11.91 -0.37
CA SER A 43 5.93 11.41 0.01
C SER A 43 5.15 12.44 0.81
N SER A 44 3.89 12.64 0.43
CA SER A 44 3.01 13.60 1.10
C SER A 44 2.83 13.24 2.58
N GLU A 45 2.66 14.28 3.42
CA GLU A 45 2.35 14.09 4.83
C GLU A 45 1.03 13.30 5.00
N GLU A 46 0.02 13.56 4.16
CA GLU A 46 -1.25 12.83 4.18
C GLU A 46 -1.04 11.32 4.00
N PHE A 47 -0.15 10.90 3.10
CA PHE A 47 0.15 9.49 2.88
C PHE A 47 0.75 8.83 4.12
N LYS A 48 1.70 9.52 4.76
CA LYS A 48 2.36 9.06 6.00
C LYS A 48 1.35 9.00 7.15
N THR A 49 0.53 10.04 7.33
CA THR A 49 -0.51 10.11 8.35
C THR A 49 -1.55 9.00 8.17
N MET A 50 -2.02 8.74 6.94
CA MET A 50 -2.96 7.63 6.68
C MET A 50 -2.38 6.27 7.08
N TYR A 51 -1.08 6.06 6.89
CA TYR A 51 -0.40 4.86 7.34
C TYR A 51 -0.27 4.81 8.86
N GLU A 52 0.11 5.91 9.52
CA GLU A 52 0.28 5.97 10.97
C GLU A 52 -1.03 5.81 11.74
N ASP A 53 -2.12 6.41 11.26
CA ASP A 53 -3.41 6.47 11.95
C ASP A 53 -4.29 5.24 11.73
N ASP A 54 -4.05 4.45 10.67
CA ASP A 54 -4.87 3.28 10.34
C ASP A 54 -4.06 1.97 10.42
N GLY A 55 -4.25 1.25 11.53
CA GLY A 55 -3.62 -0.07 11.74
C GLY A 55 -4.03 -1.14 10.71
N THR A 56 -5.14 -0.98 10.00
CA THR A 56 -5.53 -1.86 8.87
C THR A 56 -4.68 -1.55 7.65
N ILE A 57 -4.43 -0.26 7.37
CA ILE A 57 -3.49 0.14 6.32
C ILE A 57 -2.10 -0.40 6.63
N GLN A 58 -1.61 -0.29 7.86
CA GLN A 58 -0.29 -0.83 8.24
C GLN A 58 -0.18 -2.34 7.97
N LYS A 59 -1.23 -3.09 8.32
CA LYS A 59 -1.28 -4.54 8.04
C LYS A 59 -1.34 -4.81 6.53
N ALA A 60 -2.10 -4.03 5.78
CA ALA A 60 -2.20 -4.15 4.32
C ALA A 60 -0.86 -3.83 3.64
N VAL A 61 -0.10 -2.86 4.14
CA VAL A 61 1.25 -2.57 3.67
C VAL A 61 2.18 -3.76 3.90
N ARG A 62 2.25 -4.28 5.14
CA ARG A 62 3.11 -5.44 5.46
C ARG A 62 2.77 -6.68 4.65
N LEU A 63 1.47 -6.94 4.45
CA LEU A 63 1.02 -8.06 3.63
C LEU A 63 1.28 -7.80 2.14
N GLY A 64 1.04 -6.58 1.67
CA GLY A 64 1.34 -6.14 0.31
C GLY A 64 2.82 -6.30 -0.03
N GLU A 65 3.73 -5.97 0.88
CA GLU A 65 5.18 -6.17 0.73
C GLU A 65 5.58 -7.64 0.67
N SER A 66 4.93 -8.51 1.44
CA SER A 66 5.18 -9.96 1.35
C SER A 66 4.66 -10.55 0.03
N LEU A 67 3.72 -9.87 -0.63
CA LEU A 67 3.15 -10.24 -1.93
C LEU A 67 3.87 -9.54 -3.10
N GLU A 68 4.54 -8.42 -2.83
CA GLU A 68 5.41 -7.72 -3.76
C GLU A 68 6.58 -8.63 -4.14
N GLY A 69 6.81 -8.82 -5.45
CA GLY A 69 7.80 -9.78 -5.95
C GLY A 69 7.30 -11.23 -6.09
N ASN A 70 6.18 -11.62 -5.48
CA ASN A 70 5.58 -12.93 -5.76
C ASN A 70 4.86 -12.93 -7.14
N MET A 71 5.05 -14.01 -7.89
CA MET A 71 4.49 -14.19 -9.22
C MET A 71 2.99 -14.49 -9.08
N ARG A 72 2.13 -13.59 -9.59
CA ARG A 72 0.69 -13.82 -9.64
C ARG A 72 0.42 -14.83 -10.75
N GLN A 73 -0.24 -15.95 -10.44
CA GLN A 73 -0.73 -16.84 -11.50
C GLN A 73 -1.86 -16.11 -12.25
N LEU A 74 -1.68 -15.97 -13.55
CA LEU A 74 -2.63 -15.41 -14.52
C LEU A 74 -3.68 -16.45 -14.89
#